data_AF-A0A8S2SAE3-F1
#
_entry.id   AF-A0A8S2SAE3-F1
#
_cell.length_a   1.000
_cell.length_b   1.000
_cell.length_c   1.000
_cell.angle_alpha   90.00
_cell.angle_beta   90.00
_cell.angle_gamma   90.00
#
_symmetry.space_group_name_H-M   'P 1'
#
loop_
_entity.id
_entity.type
_entity.pdbx_description
1 polymer ?
#
loop_
_entity_poly.entity_id
_entity_poly.type
_entity_poly.pdbx_seq_one_letter_code
_entity_poly.pdbx_strand_id
1 'polypeptide(L)'
;MHFSRTVSFALSIATALAKLYHLEIVHRDIKSSNIMLDDNEQCYIIDFGTAKSALYNKTILGTFPLPPEIVAAYLQQHTGFVT
;
A
#
# COMPACT_ATOMS: atom_id res chain seq x y z
N MET A 1 32.81 -5.34 -8.74
CA MET A 1 32.11 -4.10 -9.16
C MET A 1 30.57 -4.20 -9.10
N HIS A 2 29.94 -5.37 -9.25
CA HIS A 2 28.46 -5.47 -9.26
C HIS A 2 27.76 -5.30 -7.89
N PHE A 3 28.44 -5.62 -6.79
CA PHE A 3 27.83 -5.59 -5.45
C PHE A 3 27.30 -4.20 -5.05
N SER A 4 28.10 -3.15 -5.29
CA SER A 4 27.70 -1.77 -4.97
C SER A 4 26.43 -1.35 -5.71
N ARG A 5 26.28 -1.77 -6.98
CA ARG A 5 25.14 -1.44 -7.81
C ARG A 5 23.87 -2.14 -7.32
N THR A 6 23.97 -3.42 -6.97
CA THR A 6 22.85 -4.18 -6.39
C THR A 6 22.37 -3.56 -5.07
N VAL A 7 23.31 -3.09 -4.22
CA VAL A 7 22.96 -2.40 -2.98
C VAL A 7 22.22 -1.08 -3.27
N SER A 8 22.68 -0.29 -4.24
CA SER A 8 21.99 0.94 -4.66
C SER A 8 20.55 0.67 -5.11
N PHE A 9 20.33 -0.39 -5.90
CA PHE A 9 18.98 -0.77 -6.34
C PHE A 9 18.10 -1.22 -5.18
N ALA A 10 18.62 -2.06 -4.29
CA ALA A 10 17.88 -2.51 -3.11
C ALA A 10 17.48 -1.33 -2.21
N LEU A 11 18.38 -0.37 -2.01
CA LEU A 11 18.11 0.83 -1.23
C LEU A 11 17.05 1.72 -1.89
N SER A 12 17.12 1.91 -3.20
CA SER A 12 16.13 2.69 -3.94
C SER A 12 14.74 2.07 -3.86
N ILE A 13 14.63 0.75 -4.07
CA ILE A 13 13.37 0.01 -3.97
C ILE A 13 12.81 0.08 -2.54
N ALA A 14 13.64 -0.12 -1.52
CA ALA A 14 13.22 -0.02 -0.13
C ALA A 14 12.73 1.39 0.24
N THR A 15 13.38 2.43 -0.29
CA THR A 15 12.97 3.83 -0.10
C THR A 15 11.62 4.11 -0.76
N ALA A 16 11.38 3.59 -1.96
CA ALA A 16 10.10 3.71 -2.64
C ALA A 16 8.99 2.98 -1.88
N LEU A 17 9.25 1.77 -1.37
CA LEU A 17 8.31 1.02 -0.53
C LEU A 17 7.97 1.75 0.77
N ALA A 18 8.95 2.38 1.41
CA ALA A 18 8.71 3.21 2.60
C ALA A 18 7.78 4.40 2.30
N LYS A 19 7.96 5.05 1.13
CA LYS A 19 7.04 6.10 0.68
C LYS A 19 5.62 5.57 0.46
N LEU A 20 5.47 4.41 -0.17
CA LEU A 20 4.16 3.77 -0.34
C LEU A 20 3.51 3.46 1.01
N TYR A 21 4.27 2.97 1.97
CA TYR A 21 3.79 2.73 3.33
C TYR A 21 3.27 4.01 4.01
N HIS A 22 4.00 5.12 3.91
CA HIS A 22 3.55 6.42 4.45
C HIS A 22 2.32 6.98 3.75
N LEU A 23 2.09 6.61 2.50
CA LEU A 23 0.86 6.91 1.76
C LEU A 23 -0.26 5.90 2.05
N GLU A 24 -0.02 4.96 2.98
CA GLU A 24 -0.94 3.87 3.31
C GLU A 24 -1.30 3.04 2.08
N ILE A 25 -0.35 2.81 1.18
CA ILE A 25 -0.50 1.99 -0.02
C ILE A 25 0.35 0.72 0.13
N VAL A 26 -0.29 -0.43 -0.03
CA VAL A 26 0.39 -1.73 -0.12
C VAL A 26 0.35 -2.20 -1.58
N HIS A 27 1.53 -2.34 -2.21
CA HIS A 27 1.64 -2.74 -3.62
C HIS A 27 1.16 -4.18 -3.89
N ARG A 28 1.49 -5.10 -2.97
CA ARG A 28 1.15 -6.55 -2.97
C ARG A 28 1.75 -7.43 -4.08
N ASP A 29 2.32 -6.86 -5.13
CA ASP A 29 2.99 -7.62 -6.20
C ASP A 29 4.40 -7.07 -6.53
N ILE A 30 5.30 -7.12 -5.55
CA ILE A 30 6.69 -6.68 -5.71
C ILE A 30 7.53 -7.82 -6.30
N LYS A 31 8.01 -7.62 -7.52
CA LYS A 31 8.86 -8.54 -8.28
C LYS A 31 9.71 -7.76 -9.29
N SER A 32 10.80 -8.35 -9.77
CA SER A 32 11.74 -7.67 -10.68
C SER A 32 11.07 -7.14 -11.96
N SER A 33 10.08 -7.83 -12.53
CA SER A 33 9.36 -7.34 -13.72
C SER A 33 8.47 -6.13 -13.45
N ASN A 34 8.22 -5.80 -12.18
CA ASN A 34 7.47 -4.61 -11.74
C ASN A 34 8.41 -3.50 -11.23
N ILE A 35 9.71 -3.61 -11.50
CA ILE A 35 10.71 -2.57 -11.22
C ILE A 35 11.29 -2.11 -12.56
N MET A 36 11.09 -0.85 -12.92
CA MET A 36 11.74 -0.22 -14.06
C MET A 36 13.01 0.51 -13.64
N LEU A 37 13.98 0.54 -14.55
CA LEU A 37 15.19 1.36 -14.45
C LEU A 37 15.14 2.41 -15.57
N ASP A 38 15.51 3.65 -15.23
CA ASP A 38 15.75 4.69 -16.23
C ASP A 38 17.22 4.71 -16.69
N ASP A 39 17.54 5.61 -17.62
CA ASP A 39 18.90 5.80 -18.13
C ASP A 39 19.91 6.27 -17.05
N ASN A 40 19.41 6.75 -15.90
CA ASN A 40 20.22 7.20 -14.75
C ASN A 40 20.30 6.15 -13.64
N GLU A 41 19.95 4.89 -13.93
CA GLU A 41 19.93 3.78 -12.98
C GLU A 41 19.01 3.99 -11.76
N GLN A 42 17.98 4.81 -11.90
CA GLN A 42 16.96 5.00 -10.87
C GLN A 42 15.87 3.94 -10.97
N CYS A 43 15.52 3.34 -9.84
CA CYS A 43 14.46 2.34 -9.76
C CYS A 43 13.08 2.98 -9.57
N TYR A 44 12.09 2.49 -10.31
CA TYR A 44 10.69 2.87 -10.19
C TYR A 44 9.83 1.61 -9.98
N ILE A 45 8.98 1.63 -8.97
CA ILE A 45 7.95 0.59 -8.79
C ILE A 45 6.81 0.89 -9.75
N ILE A 46 6.45 -0.09 -10.57
CA ILE A 46 5.37 -0.01 -11.56
C ILE A 46 4.31 -1.09 -11.31
N ASP A 47 3.19 -1.00 -12.02
CA ASP A 47 2.05 -1.94 -11.96
C ASP A 47 1.35 -1.99 -10.59
N PHE A 48 0.60 -0.93 -10.31
CA PHE A 48 -0.26 -0.81 -9.13
C PHE A 48 -1.62 -1.53 -9.29
N GLY A 49 -1.79 -2.42 -10.27
CA GLY A 49 -3.06 -3.10 -10.54
C GLY A 49 -3.56 -3.93 -9.34
N THR A 50 -2.64 -4.43 -8.52
CA THR A 50 -2.95 -5.13 -7.27
C THR A 50 -2.82 -4.26 -6.03
N ALA A 51 -2.49 -2.98 -6.14
CA ALA A 51 -2.28 -2.14 -4.97
C ALA A 51 -3.58 -1.91 -4.19
N LYS A 52 -3.47 -1.75 -2.86
CA LYS A 52 -4.60 -1.44 -1.98
C LYS A 52 -4.19 -0.44 -0.92
N SER A 53 -5.16 0.37 -0.51
CA SER A 53 -4.96 1.19 0.68
C SER A 53 -4.94 0.29 1.93
N ALA A 54 -3.95 0.49 2.79
CA ALA A 54 -3.81 -0.20 4.07
C ALA A 54 -4.99 0.11 5.00
N LEU A 55 -5.63 1.28 4.85
CA LEU A 55 -6.84 1.66 5.58
C LEU A 55 -8.08 0.84 5.19
N TYR A 56 -8.11 0.27 3.98
CA TYR A 56 -9.21 -0.61 3.55
C TYR A 56 -9.22 -1.96 4.27
N ASN A 57 -8.23 -2.21 5.15
CA ASN A 57 -8.29 -3.34 6.08
C ASN A 57 -9.18 -3.08 7.31
N LYS A 58 -9.85 -1.92 7.42
CA LYS A 58 -11.15 -1.82 8.11
C LYS A 58 -12.27 -2.41 7.23
N THR A 59 -12.04 -3.60 6.70
CA THR A 59 -13.18 -4.45 6.33
C THR A 59 -13.78 -4.82 7.67
N ILE A 60 -15.02 -4.39 7.94
CA ILE A 60 -15.76 -4.98 9.04
C ILE A 60 -15.83 -6.48 8.72
N LEU A 61 -15.03 -7.28 9.42
CA LEU A 61 -15.01 -8.73 9.29
C LEU A 61 -16.33 -9.25 9.84
N GLY A 62 -17.34 -9.29 8.98
CA GLY A 62 -18.59 -9.96 9.24
C GLY A 62 -19.46 -9.97 7.99
N THR A 63 -19.91 -11.17 7.63
CA THR A 63 -20.98 -11.38 6.64
C THR A 63 -22.22 -10.63 7.11
N PHE A 64 -22.85 -9.86 6.23
CA PHE A 64 -24.13 -9.23 6.54
C PHE A 64 -25.18 -10.29 6.91
N PRO A 65 -26.02 -10.05 7.94
CA PRO A 65 -26.12 -8.82 8.72
C PRO A 65 -25.12 -8.74 9.88
N LEU A 66 -24.40 -7.62 9.98
CA LEU A 66 -23.54 -7.30 11.10
C LEU A 66 -24.36 -6.97 12.37
N PRO A 67 -23.84 -7.24 13.56
CA PRO A 67 -24.46 -6.77 14.81
C PRO A 67 -24.61 -5.24 14.84
N PRO A 68 -25.71 -4.71 15.40
CA PRO A 68 -26.04 -3.28 15.38
C PRO A 68 -24.98 -2.40 16.05
N GLU A 69 -24.25 -2.91 17.04
CA GLU A 69 -23.14 -2.21 17.70
C GLU A 69 -21.96 -1.93 16.75
N ILE A 70 -21.73 -2.82 15.77
CA ILE A 70 -20.67 -2.67 14.78
C ILE A 70 -21.08 -1.70 13.68
N VAL A 71 -22.35 -1.73 13.26
CA VAL A 71 -22.92 -0.78 12.29
C VAL A 71 -22.91 0.64 12.85
N ALA A 72 -23.30 0.82 14.12
CA ALA A 72 -23.29 2.12 14.79
C ALA A 72 -21.88 2.71 14.88
N ALA A 73 -20.87 1.90 15.24
CA ALA A 73 -19.48 2.33 15.30
C ALA A 73 -18.93 2.74 13.91
N TYR A 74 -19.36 2.05 12.84
CA TYR A 74 -18.96 2.40 11.48
C TYR A 74 -19.54 3.74 11.02
N LEU A 75 -20.83 3.96 11.26
CA LEU A 75 -21.52 5.20 10.89
C LEU A 75 -20.96 6.40 11.66
N GLN A 76 -20.69 6.26 12.96
CA GLN A 76 -20.08 7.32 13.77
C GLN A 76 -18.69 7.75 13.26
N GLN A 77 -17.93 6.84 12.64
CA GLN A 77 -16.59 7.14 12.15
C GLN A 77 -16.55 7.74 10.73
N HIS A 78 -17.61 7.56 9.93
CA HIS A 78 -17.57 7.91 8.49
C HIS A 78 -18.65 8.90 8.06
N THR A 79 -19.70 9.09 8.84
CA THR A 79 -20.70 10.14 8.61
C THR A 79 -20.67 11.09 9.79
N GLY A 80 -19.90 12.17 9.66
CA GLY A 80 -19.84 13.27 10.63
C GLY A 80 -21.13 14.08 10.72
N PHE A 81 -22.27 13.43 10.89
CA PHE A 81 -23.56 14.02 11.22
C PHE A 81 -24.30 13.09 12.17
N VAL A 82 -24.38 13.51 13.43
CA VAL A 82 -25.62 13.90 14.14
C VAL A 82 -25.36 13.69 15.64
N THR A 83 -24.97 14.74 16.35
CA THR A 83 -25.81 15.38 17.37
C THR A 83 -25.42 16.84 17.47
#